data_AF-A0A1Z9LTZ2-F1
#
_entry.id   AF-A0A1Z9LTZ2-F1
#
_cell.length_a   1.000
_cell.length_b   1.000
_cell.length_c   1.000
_cell.angle_alpha   90.00
_cell.angle_beta   90.00
_cell.angle_gamma   90.00
#
_symmetry.space_group_name_H-M   'P 1'
#
loop_
_entity.id
_entity.type
_entity.pdbx_description
1 polymer ?
#
loop_
_entity_poly.entity_id
_entity_poly.type
_entity_poly.pdbx_seq_one_letter_code
_entity_poly.pdbx_strand_id
1 'polypeptide(L)'
;MYKFLNLLCLIIIVLFFYKIFFFYSSSQNIKKMNLNRSNIEIFLKEKTSSLKILENNTNDIIEFNSSFSEEIQNSEPRSFWNLLKIK
;
A
#
# COMPACT_ATOMS: atom_id res chain seq x y z
N MET A 1 -37.31 7.79 25.52
CA MET A 1 -37.42 7.39 24.09
C MET A 1 -36.09 7.49 23.35
N TYR A 2 -35.44 8.66 23.24
CA TYR A 2 -34.18 8.80 22.48
C TYR A 2 -33.04 7.88 22.97
N LYS A 3 -32.88 7.67 24.29
CA LYS A 3 -31.85 6.75 24.83
C LYS A 3 -32.06 5.29 24.40
N PHE A 4 -33.31 4.82 24.37
CA PHE A 4 -33.65 3.48 23.90
C PHE A 4 -33.44 3.35 22.38
N LEU A 5 -33.84 4.36 21.62
CA LEU A 5 -33.63 4.40 20.17
C LEU A 5 -32.13 4.38 19.83
N ASN A 6 -31.31 5.17 20.53
CA ASN A 6 -29.85 5.19 20.35
C ASN A 6 -29.22 3.83 20.67
N LEU A 7 -29.68 3.15 21.73
CA LEU A 7 -29.23 1.81 22.07
C LEU A 7 -29.57 0.81 20.96
N LEU A 8 -30.79 0.87 20.43
CA LEU A 8 -31.23 0.03 19.32
C LEU A 8 -30.41 0.28 18.06
N CYS A 9 -30.12 1.54 17.71
CA CYS A 9 -29.23 1.88 16.59
C CYS A 9 -27.82 1.32 16.78
N LEU A 10 -27.26 1.41 18.00
CA LEU A 10 -25.94 0.86 18.31
C LEU A 10 -25.91 -0.67 18.14
N ILE A 11 -26.95 -1.36 18.58
CA ILE A 11 -27.09 -2.82 18.40
C ILE A 11 -27.10 -3.18 16.91
N ILE A 12 -27.85 -2.44 16.08
CA ILE A 12 -27.90 -2.66 14.63
C ILE A 12 -26.52 -2.49 14.00
N ILE A 13 -25.77 -1.46 14.39
CA ILE A 13 -24.41 -1.21 13.90
C ILE A 13 -23.49 -2.38 14.25
N VAL A 14 -23.53 -2.85 15.50
CA VAL A 14 -22.72 -3.99 15.95
C VAL A 14 -23.09 -5.26 15.17
N LEU A 15 -24.38 -5.53 14.99
CA LEU A 15 -24.87 -6.67 14.22
C LEU A 15 -24.42 -6.60 12.75
N PHE A 16 -24.43 -5.40 12.15
CA PHE A 16 -23.96 -5.20 10.78
C PHE A 16 -22.48 -5.58 10.63
N PHE A 17 -21.61 -5.06 11.50
CA PHE A 17 -20.17 -5.40 11.47
C PHE A 17 -19.93 -6.88 11.78
N TYR A 18 -20.70 -7.47 12.70
CA TYR A 18 -20.65 -8.90 12.98
C TYR A 18 -20.98 -9.74 11.73
N LYS A 19 -22.01 -9.36 10.98
CA LYS A 19 -22.39 -10.06 9.74
C LYS A 19 -21.31 -9.93 8.66
N ILE A 20 -20.72 -8.75 8.50
CA ILE A 20 -19.58 -8.55 7.60
C ILE A 20 -18.43 -9.47 8.01
N PHE A 21 -18.02 -9.42 9.27
CA PHE A 21 -16.93 -10.24 9.77
C PHE A 21 -17.18 -11.72 9.55
N PHE A 22 -18.39 -12.21 9.87
CA PHE A 22 -18.77 -13.61 9.67
C PHE A 22 -18.76 -14.01 8.19
N PHE A 23 -19.27 -13.14 7.30
CA PHE A 23 -19.27 -13.40 5.87
C PHE A 23 -17.85 -13.51 5.33
N TYR A 24 -16.98 -12.54 5.59
CA TYR A 24 -15.60 -12.54 5.08
C TYR A 24 -14.73 -13.62 5.72
N SER A 25 -14.95 -13.95 7.00
CA SER A 25 -14.22 -15.01 7.71
C SER A 25 -14.75 -16.41 7.41
N SER A 26 -15.82 -16.54 6.62
CA SER A 26 -16.34 -17.85 6.19
C SER A 26 -15.27 -18.64 5.44
N SER A 27 -15.17 -19.93 5.75
CA SER A 27 -14.22 -20.84 5.10
C SER A 27 -14.37 -20.85 3.58
N GLN A 28 -15.59 -20.62 3.06
CA GLN A 28 -15.84 -20.53 1.62
C GLN A 28 -15.18 -19.28 1.00
N ASN A 29 -15.30 -18.12 1.65
CA ASN A 29 -14.68 -16.88 1.17
C ASN A 29 -13.16 -16.92 1.30
N ILE A 30 -12.63 -17.47 2.40
CA ILE A 30 -11.19 -17.69 2.56
C ILE A 30 -10.66 -18.62 1.45
N LYS A 31 -11.35 -19.73 1.17
CA LYS A 31 -10.98 -20.63 0.07
C LYS A 31 -11.01 -19.93 -1.29
N LYS A 32 -12.08 -19.21 -1.60
CA LYS A 32 -12.21 -18.46 -2.87
C LYS A 32 -11.12 -17.39 -3.03
N MET A 33 -10.81 -16.67 -1.94
CA MET A 33 -9.72 -15.69 -1.91
C MET A 33 -8.37 -16.36 -2.18
N ASN A 34 -8.08 -17.48 -1.53
CA ASN A 34 -6.81 -18.20 -1.70
C ASN A 34 -6.65 -18.73 -3.13
N LEU A 35 -7.71 -19.30 -3.71
CA LEU A 35 -7.71 -19.76 -5.11
C LEU A 35 -7.44 -18.60 -6.08
N ASN A 36 -8.12 -17.46 -5.91
CA ASN A 36 -7.90 -16.29 -6.75
C ASN A 36 -6.46 -15.76 -6.63
N ARG A 37 -5.86 -15.76 -5.43
CA ARG A 37 -4.47 -15.33 -5.22
C ARG A 37 -3.47 -16.30 -5.86
N SER A 38 -3.69 -17.61 -5.70
CA SER A 38 -2.84 -18.64 -6.32
C SER A 38 -2.82 -18.51 -7.85
N ASN A 39 -3.96 -18.20 -8.48
CA ASN A 39 -4.02 -18.00 -9.93
C ASN A 39 -3.19 -16.79 -10.37
N ILE A 40 -3.19 -15.70 -9.60
CA ILE A 40 -2.37 -14.52 -9.88
C ILE A 40 -0.88 -14.83 -9.71
N GLU A 41 -0.52 -15.58 -8.67
CA GLU A 41 0.87 -16.01 -8.43
C GLU A 41 1.41 -16.85 -9.60
N ILE A 42 0.62 -17.81 -10.07
CA ILE A 42 0.97 -18.65 -11.23
C ILE A 42 1.15 -17.76 -12.48
N PHE A 43 0.19 -16.88 -12.76
CA PHE A 43 0.24 -15.99 -13.91
C PHE A 43 1.43 -15.02 -13.87
N LEU A 44 1.74 -14.44 -12.70
CA LEU A 44 2.91 -13.60 -12.51
C LEU A 44 4.17 -14.39 -12.76
N LYS A 45 4.29 -15.59 -12.18
CA LYS A 45 5.46 -16.46 -12.35
C LYS A 45 5.69 -16.81 -13.82
N GLU A 46 4.64 -17.17 -14.55
CA GLU A 46 4.72 -17.45 -15.99
C GLU A 46 5.18 -16.22 -16.78
N LYS A 47 4.59 -15.05 -16.51
CA LYS A 47 4.97 -13.81 -17.19
C LYS A 47 6.39 -13.37 -16.86
N THR A 48 6.80 -13.39 -15.59
CA THR A 48 8.13 -12.98 -15.16
C THR A 48 9.21 -13.92 -15.67
N SER A 49 8.90 -15.22 -15.84
CA SER A 49 9.85 -16.18 -16.42
C SER A 49 10.22 -15.85 -17.86
N SER A 50 9.35 -15.15 -18.60
CA SER A 50 9.61 -14.72 -19.97
C SER A 50 10.29 -13.35 -20.08
N LEU A 51 10.43 -12.62 -18.98
CA LEU A 51 11.09 -11.33 -18.97
C LEU A 51 12.60 -11.53 -19.05
N LYS A 52 13.24 -10.87 -20.01
CA LYS A 52 14.71 -10.79 -20.04
C LYS A 52 15.15 -9.96 -18.83
N ILE A 53 16.03 -10.54 -18.02
CA ILE A 53 16.71 -9.82 -16.96
C ILE A 53 17.66 -8.84 -17.67
N LEU A 54 17.53 -7.54 -17.38
CA LEU A 54 18.49 -6.56 -17.87
C LEU A 54 19.82 -6.82 -17.18
N GLU A 55 20.85 -7.16 -17.94
CA GLU A 55 22.20 -7.26 -17.37
C GLU A 55 22.63 -5.90 -16.85
N ASN A 56 23.33 -5.91 -15.73
CA ASN A 56 23.81 -4.71 -15.09
C ASN A 56 24.80 -3.99 -16.01
N ASN A 57 24.35 -2.95 -16.73
CA ASN A 57 25.17 -2.14 -17.62
C ASN A 57 25.71 -0.87 -16.94
N THR A 58 25.77 -0.86 -15.61
CA THR A 58 26.17 0.31 -14.83
C THR A 58 27.68 0.59 -14.78
N ASN A 59 28.49 -0.16 -15.53
CA ASN A 59 29.92 0.09 -15.62
C ASN A 59 30.24 1.44 -16.32
N ASP A 60 29.34 1.94 -17.16
CA ASP A 60 29.49 3.19 -17.93
C ASP A 60 28.27 4.12 -17.78
N ILE A 61 27.61 4.16 -16.60
CA ILE A 61 26.54 5.16 -16.41
C ILE A 61 27.19 6.54 -16.48
N ILE A 62 26.68 7.37 -17.38
CA ILE A 62 26.88 8.81 -17.35
C ILE A 62 26.47 9.27 -15.96
N GLU A 63 27.43 9.65 -15.12
CA GLU A 63 27.14 10.30 -13.86
C GLU A 63 26.18 11.44 -14.15
N PHE A 64 25.02 11.44 -13.48
CA PHE A 64 24.00 12.44 -13.71
C PHE A 64 24.57 13.81 -13.37
N ASN A 65 25.13 14.48 -14.39
CA ASN A 65 25.57 15.86 -14.35
C ASN A 65 24.31 16.73 -14.36
N SER A 66 23.58 16.65 -13.26
CA SER A 66 22.69 17.73 -12.92
C SER A 66 23.57 18.92 -12.59
N SER A 67 23.40 19.98 -13.35
CA SER A 67 23.88 21.32 -13.01
C SER A 67 23.46 21.76 -11.59
N PHE A 68 22.56 21.01 -10.93
CA PHE A 68 22.21 21.10 -9.52
C PHE A 68 23.34 20.72 -8.55
N SER A 69 24.43 20.10 -9.00
CA SER A 69 25.56 19.74 -8.12
C SER A 69 26.17 20.96 -7.41
N GLU A 70 26.20 22.12 -8.07
CA GLU A 70 26.60 23.39 -7.45
C GLU A 70 25.47 24.01 -6.59
N GLU A 71 24.20 23.89 -6.98
CA GLU A 71 23.07 24.39 -6.17
C GLU A 71 22.90 23.64 -4.84
N ILE A 72 23.21 22.34 -4.80
CA ILE A 72 23.12 21.53 -3.57
C ILE A 72 24.27 21.84 -2.60
N GLN A 73 25.40 22.37 -3.07
CA GLN A 73 26.50 22.83 -2.20
C GLN A 73 26.17 24.15 -1.48
N ASN A 74 25.27 24.96 -2.02
CA ASN A 74 24.75 26.12 -1.31
C ASN A 74 23.82 25.62 -0.19
N SER A 75 24.33 25.71 1.02
CA SER A 75 23.77 25.20 2.27
C SER A 75 22.47 25.88 2.72
N GLU A 76 21.59 26.31 1.81
CA GLU A 76 20.28 26.77 2.21
C GLU A 76 19.53 25.58 2.82
N PRO A 77 19.28 25.60 4.15
CA PRO A 77 18.64 24.47 4.80
C PRO A 77 17.25 24.33 4.18
N ARG A 78 16.93 23.14 3.66
CA ARG A 78 15.61 22.87 3.08
C ARG A 78 14.55 23.20 4.12
N SER A 79 13.90 24.35 3.90
CA SER A 79 12.97 25.00 4.84
C SER A 79 11.75 24.15 5.15
N PHE A 80 11.50 23.13 4.33
CA PHE A 80 10.49 22.10 4.56
C PHE A 80 10.55 21.50 5.97
N TRP A 81 11.74 21.16 6.48
CA TRP A 81 11.88 20.56 7.81
C TRP A 81 11.58 21.54 8.95
N ASN A 82 11.67 22.85 8.70
CA ASN A 82 11.27 23.86 9.68
C ASN A 82 9.74 23.92 9.86
N LEU A 83 8.95 23.48 8.87
CA LEU A 83 7.49 23.40 9.00
C LEU A 83 7.05 22.28 9.95
N LEU A 84 7.88 21.26 10.11
CA LEU A 84 7.61 20.10 10.97
C LEU A 84 8.10 20.31 12.41
N LYS A 85 8.80 21.41 12.68
CA LYS A 85 9.18 21.77 14.05
C LYS A 85 7.93 22.30 14.77
N ILE A 86 7.42 21.49 15.69
CA ILE A 86 6.34 21.86 16.60
C ILE A 86 6.91 22.91 17.57
N LYS A 87 6.15 23.98 17.81
CA LYS A 87 6.53 25.14 18.64
C LYS A 87 6.59 24.80 20.12
#